data_AF-A0A958JY82-F1
#
_entry.id   AF-A0A958JY82-F1
#
_cell.length_a   1.000
_cell.length_b   1.000
_cell.length_c   1.000
_cell.angle_alpha   90.00
_cell.angle_beta   90.00
_cell.angle_gamma   90.00
#
_symmetry.space_group_name_H-M   'P 1'
#
loop_
_entity.id
_entity.type
_entity.pdbx_description
1 polymer ?
#
loop_
_entity_poly.entity_id
_entity_poly.type
_entity_poly.pdbx_seq_one_letter_code
_entity_poly.pdbx_strand_id
1 'polypeptide(L)'
;NALFRHPDLKELQDYNEMDARDLKAGKHGLSYVGLDGNIGCMVNGAGLAMGTMDIIKEYGGEPANFLDVGGGATKETVTEAFKILLGDSNVQAILVNIFGGIMKCDVIANGIVEAAKELGIEVPLVVRLQGTNVDIGKDILSQSGLNIIAATTMADAAEKAVQAVR
;
A
#
# COMPACT_ATOMS: atom_id res chain seq x y z
N ASN A 1 17.34 -0.05 14.66
CA ASN A 1 18.05 -1.34 14.45
C ASN A 1 18.94 -1.83 15.60
N ALA A 2 19.33 -1.01 16.60
CA ALA A 2 20.20 -1.47 17.70
C ALA A 2 19.47 -1.84 19.01
N LEU A 3 18.17 -1.55 19.13
CA LEU A 3 17.40 -1.77 20.38
C LEU A 3 17.41 -3.23 20.88
N PHE A 4 17.65 -4.22 20.00
CA PHE A 4 17.74 -5.63 20.39
C PHE A 4 18.87 -5.90 21.41
N ARG A 5 19.88 -5.02 21.48
CA ARG A 5 21.03 -5.13 22.40
C ARG A 5 21.04 -4.00 23.46
N HIS A 6 19.96 -3.25 23.59
CA HIS A 6 19.78 -2.17 24.58
C HIS A 6 18.37 -2.29 25.21
N PRO A 7 18.14 -3.30 26.06
CA PRO A 7 16.82 -3.54 26.65
C PRO A 7 16.37 -2.39 27.57
N ASP A 8 17.32 -1.76 28.25
CA ASP A 8 17.14 -0.57 29.08
C ASP A 8 16.53 0.60 28.29
N LEU A 9 17.03 0.85 27.06
CA LEU A 9 16.47 1.90 26.19
C LEU A 9 15.11 1.53 25.61
N LYS A 10 14.84 0.24 25.41
CA LYS A 10 13.54 -0.23 24.91
C LYS A 10 12.42 0.00 25.93
N GLU A 11 12.72 -0.13 27.22
CA GLU A 11 11.76 0.14 28.30
C GLU A 11 11.39 1.63 28.42
N LEU A 12 12.24 2.53 27.91
CA LEU A 12 11.99 3.98 27.91
C LEU A 12 11.13 4.46 26.73
N GLN A 13 10.73 3.57 25.82
CA GLN A 13 9.95 3.95 24.64
C GLN A 13 8.51 4.29 25.02
N ASP A 14 8.10 5.55 24.81
CA ASP A 14 6.72 5.99 25.02
C ASP A 14 5.88 5.81 23.75
N TYR A 15 5.01 4.80 23.77
CA TYR A 15 4.12 4.51 22.65
C TYR A 15 2.93 5.48 22.55
N ASN A 16 2.65 6.30 23.57
CA ASN A 16 1.53 7.25 23.54
C ASN A 16 1.82 8.47 22.64
N GLU A 17 3.10 8.76 22.38
CA GLU A 17 3.52 9.84 21.48
C GLU A 17 3.61 9.41 20.01
N MET A 18 3.39 8.12 19.71
CA MET A 18 3.49 7.58 18.36
C MET A 18 2.12 7.43 17.70
N ASP A 19 2.08 7.54 16.37
CA ASP A 19 0.85 7.27 15.61
C ASP A 19 0.44 5.80 15.80
N ALA A 20 -0.79 5.56 16.25
CA ALA A 20 -1.33 4.22 16.45
C ALA A 20 -1.30 3.36 15.17
N ARG A 21 -1.40 4.00 13.99
CA ARG A 21 -1.31 3.34 12.69
C ARG A 21 0.11 2.84 12.41
N ASP A 22 1.13 3.63 12.74
CA ASP A 22 2.54 3.22 12.64
C ASP A 22 2.83 2.06 13.61
N LEU A 23 2.36 2.15 14.86
CA LEU A 23 2.50 1.06 15.82
C LEU A 23 1.84 -0.24 15.34
N LYS A 24 0.66 -0.15 14.72
CA LYS A 24 -0.02 -1.31 14.13
C LYS A 24 0.77 -1.86 12.94
N ALA A 25 1.26 -0.99 12.05
CA ALA A 25 2.09 -1.37 10.91
C ALA A 25 3.33 -2.14 11.36
N GLY A 26 4.06 -1.62 12.35
CA GLY A 26 5.28 -2.24 12.87
C GLY A 26 5.07 -3.65 13.42
N LYS A 27 3.91 -3.97 14.01
CA LYS A 27 3.57 -5.33 14.48
C LYS A 27 3.47 -6.36 13.36
N HIS A 28 3.19 -5.91 12.13
CA HIS A 28 3.07 -6.75 10.94
C HIS A 28 4.30 -6.65 10.03
N GLY A 29 5.38 -6.02 10.48
CA GLY A 29 6.58 -5.81 9.68
C GLY A 29 6.40 -4.80 8.54
N LEU A 30 5.35 -3.97 8.62
CA LEU A 30 5.07 -2.90 7.68
C LEU A 30 5.74 -1.62 8.18
N SER A 31 6.23 -0.78 7.25
CA SER A 31 6.72 0.56 7.58
C SER A 31 5.71 1.59 7.11
N TYR A 32 5.08 2.32 8.03
CA TYR A 32 4.02 3.28 7.73
C TYR A 32 4.36 4.66 8.26
N VAL A 33 4.04 5.72 7.51
CA VAL A 33 4.04 7.09 7.99
C VAL A 33 2.79 7.78 7.45
N GLY A 34 2.00 8.40 8.32
CA GLY A 34 0.83 9.18 7.92
C GLY A 34 1.23 10.54 7.32
N LEU A 35 0.49 10.98 6.31
CA LEU A 35 0.56 12.32 5.70
C LEU A 35 -0.86 12.92 5.64
N ASP A 36 -0.97 14.17 5.20
CA ASP A 36 -2.23 14.93 5.22
C ASP A 36 -3.08 14.78 3.93
N GLY A 37 -2.70 13.87 3.02
CA GLY A 37 -3.37 13.69 1.73
C GLY A 37 -4.58 12.74 1.77
N ASN A 38 -5.10 12.43 0.57
CA ASN A 38 -6.30 11.61 0.38
C ASN A 38 -6.09 10.37 -0.51
N ILE A 39 -4.90 10.18 -1.09
CA ILE A 39 -4.57 9.00 -1.88
C ILE A 39 -3.68 8.08 -1.05
N GLY A 40 -4.25 6.97 -0.58
CA GLY A 40 -3.51 5.95 0.14
C GLY A 40 -2.51 5.24 -0.78
N CYS A 41 -1.28 5.04 -0.33
CA CYS A 41 -0.24 4.34 -1.09
C CYS A 41 0.07 3.00 -0.43
N MET A 42 0.15 1.92 -1.21
CA MET A 42 0.68 0.62 -0.76
C MET A 42 1.72 0.14 -1.76
N VAL A 43 2.98 0.04 -1.32
CA VAL A 43 4.11 -0.17 -2.22
C VAL A 43 5.09 -1.18 -1.62
N ASN A 44 5.80 -1.95 -2.46
CA ASN A 44 6.92 -2.76 -2.00
C ASN A 44 8.27 -2.10 -2.29
N GLY A 45 9.03 -1.84 -1.23
CA GLY A 45 10.32 -1.17 -1.25
C GLY A 45 10.23 0.33 -0.96
N ALA A 46 10.91 0.78 0.08
CA ALA A 46 10.92 2.17 0.53
C ALA A 46 11.23 3.20 -0.57
N GLY A 47 12.18 2.93 -1.46
CA GLY A 47 12.52 3.82 -2.57
C GLY A 47 11.38 3.98 -3.57
N LEU A 48 10.69 2.88 -3.90
CA LEU A 48 9.52 2.92 -4.78
C LEU A 48 8.34 3.60 -4.08
N ALA A 49 8.18 3.41 -2.77
CA ALA A 49 7.14 4.05 -1.98
C ALA A 49 7.31 5.59 -2.00
N MET A 50 8.53 6.09 -1.78
CA MET A 50 8.84 7.53 -1.92
C MET A 50 8.55 8.04 -3.32
N GLY A 51 9.08 7.38 -4.36
CA GLY A 51 8.83 7.78 -5.74
C GLY A 51 7.35 7.72 -6.16
N THR A 52 6.56 6.84 -5.53
CA THR A 52 5.11 6.73 -5.75
C THR A 52 4.37 7.94 -5.15
N MET A 53 4.73 8.36 -3.94
CA MET A 53 4.19 9.58 -3.34
C MET A 53 4.56 10.82 -4.16
N ASP A 54 5.83 10.90 -4.58
CA ASP A 54 6.34 12.02 -5.37
C ASP A 54 5.58 12.17 -6.69
N ILE A 55 5.36 11.05 -7.42
CA ILE A 55 4.65 11.11 -8.70
C ILE A 55 3.16 11.39 -8.51
N ILE A 56 2.52 10.94 -7.42
CA ILE A 56 1.14 11.36 -7.11
C ILE A 56 1.08 12.88 -6.94
N LYS A 57 2.04 13.45 -6.22
CA LYS A 57 2.15 14.89 -6.00
C LYS A 57 2.43 15.66 -7.30
N GLU A 58 3.32 15.13 -8.15
CA GLU A 58 3.64 15.69 -9.46
C GLU A 58 2.40 15.77 -10.38
N TYR A 59 1.51 14.78 -10.30
CA TYR A 59 0.25 14.75 -11.05
C TYR A 59 -0.90 15.53 -10.37
N GLY A 60 -0.59 16.25 -9.28
CA GLY A 60 -1.52 17.14 -8.59
C GLY A 60 -2.48 16.44 -7.61
N GLY A 61 -2.10 15.26 -7.12
CA GLY A 61 -2.76 14.60 -5.98
C GLY A 61 -2.03 14.83 -4.67
N GLU A 62 -2.63 14.35 -3.58
CA GLU A 62 -2.04 14.42 -2.25
C GLU A 62 -1.89 13.00 -1.66
N PRO A 63 -0.66 12.47 -1.49
CA PRO A 63 -0.46 11.16 -0.88
C PRO A 63 -0.86 11.22 0.60
N ALA A 64 -1.72 10.30 1.03
CA ALA A 64 -2.19 10.19 2.42
C ALA A 64 -1.18 9.50 3.35
N ASN A 65 -0.24 8.74 2.79
CA ASN A 65 0.72 8.00 3.58
C ASN A 65 1.93 7.53 2.76
N PHE A 66 3.00 7.21 3.48
CA PHE A 66 4.02 6.25 3.08
C PHE A 66 3.63 4.88 3.63
N LEU A 67 3.72 3.82 2.83
CA LEU A 67 3.60 2.44 3.32
C LEU A 67 4.43 1.49 2.46
N ASP A 68 5.44 0.90 3.09
CA ASP A 68 6.25 -0.17 2.52
C ASP A 68 5.81 -1.53 3.11
N VAL A 69 5.33 -2.42 2.24
CA VAL A 69 4.94 -3.80 2.58
C VAL A 69 6.10 -4.80 2.52
N GLY A 70 7.29 -4.36 2.09
CA GLY A 70 8.48 -5.17 1.93
C GLY A 70 8.45 -6.11 0.71
N GLY A 71 9.59 -6.76 0.44
CA GLY A 71 9.78 -7.63 -0.72
C GLY A 71 9.10 -9.01 -0.65
N GLY A 72 8.50 -9.36 0.49
CA GLY A 72 7.88 -10.67 0.76
C GLY A 72 6.44 -10.54 1.26
N ALA A 73 5.68 -9.61 0.70
CA ALA A 73 4.28 -9.38 1.04
C ALA A 73 3.46 -10.68 0.93
N THR A 74 2.77 -11.05 2.01
CA THR A 74 1.83 -12.15 2.06
C THR A 74 0.40 -11.62 1.99
N LYS A 75 -0.58 -12.51 1.87
CA LYS A 75 -2.00 -12.12 1.95
C LYS A 75 -2.27 -11.37 3.26
N GLU A 76 -1.76 -11.87 4.38
CA GLU A 76 -1.97 -11.30 5.71
C GLU A 76 -1.38 -9.89 5.82
N THR A 77 -0.17 -9.66 5.30
CA THR A 77 0.44 -8.33 5.35
C THR A 77 -0.28 -7.34 4.43
N VAL A 78 -0.79 -7.79 3.27
CA VAL A 78 -1.64 -6.97 2.38
C VAL A 78 -2.96 -6.61 3.05
N THR A 79 -3.63 -7.57 3.70
CA THR A 79 -4.88 -7.33 4.44
C THR A 79 -4.67 -6.32 5.57
N GLU A 80 -3.61 -6.46 6.36
CA GLU A 80 -3.33 -5.50 7.44
C GLU A 80 -2.94 -4.12 6.91
N ALA A 81 -2.22 -4.06 5.79
CA ALA A 81 -1.94 -2.81 5.09
C ALA A 81 -3.23 -2.10 4.67
N PHE A 82 -4.20 -2.82 4.09
CA PHE A 82 -5.52 -2.25 3.78
C PHE A 82 -6.26 -1.78 5.03
N LYS A 83 -6.27 -2.55 6.12
CA LYS A 83 -6.90 -2.11 7.38
C LYS A 83 -6.29 -0.84 7.95
N ILE A 84 -4.97 -0.64 7.76
CA ILE A 84 -4.29 0.59 8.19
C ILE A 84 -4.72 1.78 7.32
N LEU A 85 -4.72 1.60 6.00
CA LEU A 85 -5.14 2.65 5.05
C LEU A 85 -6.60 3.05 5.25
N LEU A 86 -7.50 2.09 5.38
CA LEU A 86 -8.94 2.33 5.57
C LEU A 86 -9.27 2.83 6.97
N GLY A 87 -8.33 2.74 7.92
CA GLY A 87 -8.46 3.36 9.23
C GLY A 87 -8.27 4.88 9.19
N ASP A 88 -7.75 5.43 8.09
CA ASP A 88 -7.65 6.86 7.85
C ASP A 88 -8.87 7.36 7.07
N SER A 89 -9.68 8.20 7.70
CA SER A 89 -10.89 8.77 7.11
C SER A 89 -10.61 9.72 5.94
N ASN A 90 -9.38 10.18 5.76
CA ASN A 90 -9.01 11.05 4.64
C ASN A 90 -8.81 10.27 3.33
N VAL A 91 -8.61 8.95 3.40
CA VAL A 91 -8.32 8.13 2.22
C VAL A 91 -9.57 7.97 1.35
N GLN A 92 -9.49 8.49 0.12
CA GLN A 92 -10.57 8.48 -0.87
C GLN A 92 -10.29 7.54 -2.05
N ALA A 93 -9.03 7.20 -2.30
CA ALA A 93 -8.61 6.16 -3.24
C ALA A 93 -7.30 5.52 -2.74
N ILE A 94 -7.01 4.31 -3.20
CA ILE A 94 -5.76 3.61 -2.87
C ILE A 94 -5.01 3.26 -4.15
N LEU A 95 -3.76 3.67 -4.22
CA LEU A 95 -2.81 3.26 -5.24
C LEU A 95 -1.91 2.14 -4.70
N VAL A 96 -2.06 0.96 -5.29
CA VAL A 96 -1.22 -0.21 -5.03
C VAL A 96 -0.18 -0.32 -6.14
N ASN A 97 1.10 -0.12 -5.82
CA ASN A 97 2.20 -0.18 -6.79
C ASN A 97 3.18 -1.27 -6.38
N ILE A 98 3.12 -2.42 -7.06
CA ILE A 98 3.96 -3.56 -6.76
C ILE A 98 4.86 -3.90 -7.93
N PHE A 99 6.17 -3.96 -7.65
CA PHE A 99 7.18 -4.49 -8.56
C PHE A 99 7.62 -5.87 -8.07
N GLY A 100 7.09 -6.91 -8.71
CA GLY A 100 7.40 -8.31 -8.50
C GLY A 100 8.82 -8.64 -8.92
N GLY A 101 9.76 -8.54 -7.97
CA GLY A 101 11.09 -9.13 -8.08
C GLY A 101 11.03 -10.63 -7.81
N ILE A 102 11.10 -11.02 -6.54
CA ILE A 102 10.98 -12.43 -6.10
C ILE A 102 9.53 -12.91 -5.99
N MET A 103 8.57 -11.99 -5.91
CA MET A 103 7.14 -12.30 -5.81
C MET A 103 6.48 -12.34 -7.18
N LYS A 104 5.56 -13.29 -7.37
CA LYS A 104 4.77 -13.39 -8.60
C LYS A 104 3.52 -12.53 -8.51
N CYS A 105 3.20 -11.82 -9.59
CA CYS A 105 2.09 -10.88 -9.63
C CYS A 105 0.72 -11.56 -9.44
N ASP A 106 0.57 -12.83 -9.83
CA ASP A 106 -0.66 -13.61 -9.63
C ASP A 106 -0.96 -13.86 -8.15
N VAL A 107 0.07 -14.14 -7.34
CA VAL A 107 -0.10 -14.34 -5.89
C VAL A 107 -0.53 -13.03 -5.22
N ILE A 108 0.11 -11.92 -5.59
CA ILE A 108 -0.23 -10.59 -5.06
C ILE A 108 -1.62 -10.14 -5.51
N ALA A 109 -1.97 -10.34 -6.78
CA ALA A 109 -3.29 -10.00 -7.29
C ALA A 109 -4.40 -10.73 -6.55
N ASN A 110 -4.24 -12.04 -6.30
CA ASN A 110 -5.19 -12.80 -5.48
C ASN A 110 -5.27 -12.24 -4.04
N GLY A 111 -4.12 -11.94 -3.42
CA GLY A 111 -4.08 -11.33 -2.08
C GLY A 111 -4.84 -10.00 -2.02
N ILE A 112 -4.68 -9.13 -3.02
CA ILE A 112 -5.42 -7.87 -3.13
C ILE A 112 -6.93 -8.12 -3.28
N VAL A 113 -7.34 -9.00 -4.19
CA VAL A 113 -8.75 -9.29 -4.44
C VAL A 113 -9.43 -9.90 -3.21
N GLU A 114 -8.77 -10.84 -2.55
CA GLU A 114 -9.29 -11.49 -1.35
C GLU A 114 -9.40 -10.50 -0.19
N ALA A 115 -8.36 -9.69 0.06
CA ALA A 115 -8.38 -8.65 1.08
C ALA A 115 -9.47 -7.61 0.81
N ALA A 116 -9.62 -7.18 -0.44
CA ALA A 116 -10.61 -6.19 -0.82
C ALA A 116 -12.05 -6.70 -0.64
N LYS A 117 -12.30 -7.98 -0.95
CA LYS A 117 -13.60 -8.64 -0.70
C LYS A 117 -13.88 -8.83 0.78
N GLU A 118 -12.90 -9.29 1.54
CA GLU A 118 -13.02 -9.52 2.98
C GLU A 118 -13.32 -8.23 3.75
N LEU A 119 -12.66 -7.13 3.37
CA LEU A 119 -12.80 -5.83 4.03
C LEU A 119 -13.92 -4.97 3.46
N GLY A 120 -14.53 -5.37 2.35
CA GLY A 120 -15.57 -4.59 1.69
C GLY A 120 -15.08 -3.22 1.23
N ILE A 121 -13.94 -3.17 0.54
CA ILE A 121 -13.33 -1.89 0.12
C ILE A 121 -14.22 -1.19 -0.90
N GLU A 122 -14.72 0.00 -0.56
CA GLU A 122 -15.59 0.81 -1.42
C GLU A 122 -14.82 1.89 -2.19
N VAL A 123 -13.68 2.36 -1.66
CA VAL A 123 -12.83 3.35 -2.34
C VAL A 123 -12.18 2.75 -3.59
N PRO A 124 -11.99 3.52 -4.67
CA PRO A 124 -11.36 3.02 -5.89
C PRO A 124 -9.94 2.50 -5.62
N LEU A 125 -9.63 1.35 -6.22
CA LEU A 125 -8.31 0.75 -6.15
C LEU A 125 -7.59 0.91 -7.49
N VAL A 126 -6.54 1.72 -7.54
CA VAL A 126 -5.64 1.79 -8.69
C VAL A 126 -4.49 0.84 -8.48
N VAL A 127 -4.35 -0.17 -9.33
CA VAL A 127 -3.35 -1.24 -9.14
C VAL A 127 -2.39 -1.27 -10.31
N ARG A 128 -1.10 -1.08 -10.02
CA ARG A 128 0.00 -1.26 -10.97
C ARG A 128 0.86 -2.43 -10.52
N LEU A 129 0.88 -3.48 -11.35
CA LEU A 129 1.73 -4.65 -11.19
C LEU A 129 2.80 -4.68 -12.29
N GLN A 130 4.02 -5.05 -11.92
CA GLN A 130 5.11 -5.37 -12.84
C GLN A 130 5.88 -6.57 -12.35
N GLY A 131 6.46 -7.38 -13.24
CA GLY A 131 7.28 -8.53 -12.87
C GLY A 131 6.74 -9.86 -13.42
N THR A 132 7.12 -10.97 -12.77
CA THR A 132 6.72 -12.32 -13.19
C THR A 132 5.20 -12.49 -13.08
N ASN A 133 4.59 -13.13 -14.10
CA ASN A 133 3.15 -13.39 -14.18
C ASN A 133 2.26 -12.14 -14.17
N VAL A 134 2.79 -10.99 -14.61
CA VAL A 134 2.03 -9.73 -14.62
C VAL A 134 0.72 -9.83 -15.39
N ASP A 135 0.70 -10.52 -16.53
CA ASP A 135 -0.50 -10.67 -17.35
C ASP A 135 -1.58 -11.47 -16.61
N ILE A 136 -1.19 -12.58 -15.96
CA ILE A 136 -2.10 -13.38 -15.11
C ILE A 136 -2.61 -12.54 -13.93
N GLY A 137 -1.74 -11.74 -13.31
CA GLY A 137 -2.14 -10.83 -12.23
C GLY A 137 -3.18 -9.80 -12.68
N LYS A 138 -3.02 -9.23 -13.88
CA LYS A 138 -4.01 -8.30 -14.46
C LYS A 138 -5.33 -8.99 -14.76
N ASP A 139 -5.30 -10.21 -15.30
CA ASP A 139 -6.50 -11.01 -15.55
C ASP A 139 -7.27 -11.25 -14.26
N ILE A 140 -6.59 -11.66 -13.19
CA ILE A 140 -7.18 -11.85 -11.85
C ILE A 140 -7.87 -10.58 -11.35
N LEU A 141 -7.21 -9.42 -11.46
CA LEU A 141 -7.77 -8.14 -11.02
C LEU A 141 -9.02 -7.78 -11.85
N SER A 142 -8.97 -7.94 -13.17
CA SER A 142 -10.09 -7.61 -14.07
C SER A 142 -11.32 -8.50 -13.87
N GLN A 143 -11.11 -9.78 -13.53
CA GLN A 143 -12.18 -10.76 -13.32
C GLN A 143 -12.75 -10.73 -11.89
N SER A 144 -12.18 -9.91 -11.01
CA SER A 144 -12.52 -9.90 -9.58
C SER A 144 -13.95 -9.44 -9.26
N GLY A 145 -14.55 -8.66 -10.16
CA GLY A 145 -15.83 -7.97 -9.95
C GLY A 145 -15.74 -6.76 -9.01
N LEU A 146 -14.53 -6.37 -8.61
CA LEU A 146 -14.26 -5.21 -7.76
C LEU A 146 -13.99 -3.96 -8.62
N ASN A 147 -14.14 -2.78 -8.03
CA ASN A 147 -13.78 -1.50 -8.65
C ASN A 147 -12.26 -1.30 -8.66
N ILE A 148 -11.56 -2.10 -9.47
CA ILE A 148 -10.11 -2.07 -9.63
C ILE A 148 -9.75 -1.48 -10.99
N ILE A 149 -8.97 -0.40 -10.96
CA ILE A 149 -8.44 0.28 -12.14
C ILE A 149 -7.00 -0.19 -12.35
N ALA A 150 -6.79 -1.03 -13.34
CA ALA A 150 -5.45 -1.49 -13.69
C ALA A 150 -4.63 -0.36 -14.35
N ALA A 151 -3.38 -0.21 -13.92
CA ALA A 151 -2.42 0.74 -14.47
C ALA A 151 -1.16 0.05 -14.99
N THR A 152 -0.55 0.65 -16.00
CA THR A 152 0.56 0.06 -16.78
C THR A 152 1.91 0.65 -16.39
N THR A 153 2.00 1.98 -16.32
CA THR A 153 3.20 2.74 -15.95
C THR A 153 2.98 3.46 -14.61
N MET A 154 4.05 4.00 -14.01
CA MET A 154 3.92 4.84 -12.81
C MET A 154 3.08 6.10 -13.09
N ALA A 155 3.36 6.76 -14.22
CA ALA A 155 2.62 7.92 -14.70
C ALA A 155 1.12 7.64 -14.86
N ASP A 156 0.77 6.54 -15.54
CA ASP A 156 -0.61 6.08 -15.72
C ASP A 156 -1.29 5.78 -14.38
N ALA A 157 -0.58 5.13 -13.44
CA ALA A 157 -1.11 4.86 -12.11
C ALA A 157 -1.39 6.14 -11.32
N ALA A 158 -0.45 7.09 -11.32
CA ALA A 158 -0.59 8.37 -10.64
C ALA A 158 -1.77 9.17 -11.20
N GLU A 159 -1.85 9.32 -12.53
CA GLU A 159 -2.94 10.03 -13.19
C GLU A 159 -4.31 9.43 -12.84
N LYS A 160 -4.44 8.09 -12.93
CA LYS A 160 -5.67 7.39 -12.56
C LYS A 160 -6.04 7.55 -11.10
N ALA A 161 -5.07 7.51 -10.17
CA ALA A 161 -5.33 7.70 -8.75
C ALA A 161 -5.80 9.12 -8.43
N VAL A 162 -5.20 10.13 -9.07
CA VAL A 162 -5.64 11.53 -8.95
C VAL A 162 -7.04 11.71 -9.52
N GLN A 163 -7.34 11.10 -10.67
CA GLN A 163 -8.68 11.17 -11.26
C GLN A 163 -9.73 10.45 -10.39
N ALA A 164 -9.36 9.39 -9.66
CA ALA A 164 -10.26 8.62 -8.82
C ALA A 164 -10.73 9.36 -7.55
N VAL A 165 -10.05 10.43 -7.15
CA VAL A 165 -10.42 11.26 -5.98
C VAL A 165 -11.03 12.61 -6.36
N ARG A 166 -11.36 12.81 -7.65
CA ARG A 166 -11.95 14.05 -8.17
C ARG A 166 -13.46 13.94 -8.42
#